data_AF-A0AAW9JA95-F1
#
_entry.id   AF-A0AAW9JA95-F1
#
_cell.length_a   1.000
_cell.length_b   1.000
_cell.length_c   1.000
_cell.angle_alpha   90.00
_cell.angle_beta   90.00
_cell.angle_gamma   90.00
#
_symmetry.space_group_name_H-M   'P 1'
#
loop_
_entity.id
_entity.type
_entity.pdbx_description
1 polymer ?
#
loop_
_entity_poly.entity_id
_entity_poly.type
_entity_poly.pdbx_seq_one_letter_code
_entity_poly.pdbx_strand_id
1 'polypeptide(L)' 'SNKAVAEALDGLPPVKMHCSVLADEAIHKAINDYRKNSGLELWDFEEHDDIHDHVHGHE' A
#
# COMPACT_ATOMS: atom_id res chain seq x y z
N SER A 1 -6.97 1.89 7.48
CA SER A 1 -6.71 1.11 8.73
C SER A 1 -6.43 -0.36 8.38
N ASN A 2 -5.21 -0.83 8.66
CA ASN A 2 -4.64 -2.12 8.23
C ASN A 2 -5.17 -3.38 8.98
N LYS A 3 -6.35 -3.27 9.61
CA LYS A 3 -6.88 -4.31 10.50
C LYS A 3 -7.23 -5.61 9.75
N ALA A 4 -7.79 -5.49 8.55
CA ALA A 4 -8.13 -6.64 7.70
C ALA A 4 -6.89 -7.45 7.26
N VAL A 5 -5.77 -6.78 6.98
CA VAL A 5 -4.50 -7.43 6.61
C VAL A 5 -3.87 -8.12 7.82
N ALA A 6 -3.93 -7.49 8.99
CA ALA A 6 -3.45 -8.09 10.24
C ALA A 6 -4.24 -9.35 10.63
N GLU A 7 -5.56 -9.35 10.43
CA GLU A 7 -6.45 -10.49 10.69
C GLU A 7 -6.20 -11.64 9.69
N ALA A 8 -5.95 -11.32 8.41
CA ALA A 8 -5.64 -12.33 7.39
C ALA A 8 -4.30 -13.06 7.60
N LEU A 9 -3.39 -12.47 8.40
CA LEU A 9 -2.05 -12.98 8.66
C LEU A 9 -1.86 -13.55 10.09
N ASP A 10 -2.96 -13.87 10.79
CA ASP A 10 -2.97 -14.39 12.18
C ASP A 10 -2.29 -13.46 13.21
N GLY A 11 -2.31 -12.16 12.92
CA GLY A 11 -1.67 -11.12 13.71
C GLY A 11 -0.23 -10.82 13.27
N LEU A 12 0.02 -9.58 12.87
CA LEU A 12 1.36 -9.06 12.66
C LEU A 12 1.88 -8.39 13.94
N PRO A 13 3.12 -8.66 14.38
CA PRO A 13 3.73 -7.90 15.46
C PRO A 13 3.81 -6.41 15.07
N PRO A 14 3.62 -5.45 15.99
CA PRO A 14 3.47 -4.01 15.69
C PRO A 14 4.56 -3.42 14.78
N VAL A 15 5.80 -3.89 14.92
CA VAL A 15 6.95 -3.47 14.09
C VAL A 15 6.82 -3.86 12.61
N LYS A 16 6.04 -4.89 12.28
CA LYS A 16 5.80 -5.36 10.90
C LYS A 16 4.53 -4.80 10.26
N MET A 17 3.77 -3.97 10.99
CA MET A 17 2.59 -3.28 10.45
C MET A 17 2.95 -2.24 9.37
N HIS A 18 4.20 -1.77 9.31
CA HIS A 18 4.67 -0.92 8.22
C HIS A 18 4.82 -1.71 6.91
N CYS A 19 5.27 -2.97 6.98
CA CYS A 19 5.36 -3.85 5.81
C CYS A 19 3.99 -4.14 5.19
N SER A 20 2.92 -4.14 5.99
CA SER A 20 1.55 -4.30 5.47
C SER A 20 1.03 -3.05 4.77
N VAL A 21 1.52 -1.84 5.10
CA VAL A 21 1.17 -0.61 4.35
C VAL A 21 1.83 -0.63 2.97
N LEU A 22 3.12 -0.95 2.91
CA LEU A 22 3.85 -1.04 1.64
C LEU A 22 3.28 -2.10 0.70
N ALA A 23 2.84 -3.25 1.24
CA ALA A 23 2.21 -4.30 0.45
C ALA A 23 0.85 -3.86 -0.11
N ASP A 24 0.04 -3.15 0.68
CA ASP A 24 -1.27 -2.66 0.28
C ASP A 24 -1.16 -1.61 -0.84
N GLU A 25 -0.27 -0.63 -0.71
CA GLU A 25 0.00 0.39 -1.73
C GLU A 25 0.54 -0.22 -3.03
N ALA A 26 1.46 -1.19 -2.94
CA ALA A 26 2.01 -1.86 -4.12
C ALA A 26 0.92 -2.60 -4.91
N ILE A 27 -0.02 -3.25 -4.23
CA ILE A 27 -1.16 -3.93 -4.87
C ILE A 27 -2.08 -2.91 -5.57
N HIS A 28 -2.43 -1.82 -4.90
CA HIS A 28 -3.26 -0.76 -5.49
C HIS A 28 -2.62 -0.15 -6.74
N LYS A 29 -1.31 0.15 -6.69
CA LYS A 29 -0.55 0.68 -7.83
C LYS A 29 -0.50 -0.32 -9.00
N ALA A 30 -0.27 -1.60 -8.74
CA ALA A 30 -0.26 -2.64 -9.77
C ALA A 30 -1.64 -2.79 -10.45
N ILE A 31 -2.73 -2.73 -9.68
CA ILE A 31 -4.09 -2.78 -10.21
C ILE A 31 -4.37 -1.55 -11.09
N ASN A 32 -4.00 -0.35 -10.63
CA ASN A 32 -4.22 0.88 -11.38
C ASN A 32 -3.40 0.96 -12.67
N ASP A 33 -2.18 0.42 -12.70
CA ASP A 33 -1.38 0.30 -13.93
C ASP A 33 -2.09 -0.57 -14.98
N TYR A 34 -2.59 -1.75 -14.57
CA TYR A 34 -3.39 -2.60 -15.45
C TYR A 34 -4.66 -1.88 -15.96
N ARG A 35 -5.40 -1.20 -15.07
CA ARG A 35 -6.64 -0.49 -15.43
C ARG A 35 -6.37 0.63 -16.43
N LYS A 36 -5.34 1.43 -16.19
CA LYS A 36 -4.88 2.48 -17.11
C LYS A 36 -4.55 1.93 -18.49
N ASN A 37 -3.77 0.85 -18.55
CA ASN A 37 -3.36 0.22 -19.81
C ASN A 37 -4.53 -0.46 -20.53
N SER A 38 -5.58 -0.81 -19.80
CA SER A 38 -6.82 -1.40 -20.34
C SER A 38 -7.91 -0.37 -20.67
N GLY A 39 -7.66 0.93 -20.46
CA GLY A 39 -8.65 1.99 -20.68
C GLY A 39 -9.80 2.00 -19.66
N LEU A 40 -9.60 1.42 -18.49
CA LEU A 40 -10.57 1.38 -17.38
C LEU A 40 -10.36 2.56 -16.43
N GLU A 41 -11.43 2.95 -15.73
CA GLU A 41 -11.33 3.96 -14.67
C GLU A 41 -10.43 3.50 -13.53
N LEU A 42 -9.61 4.41 -13.02
CA LEU A 42 -8.72 4.17 -11.89
C LEU A 42 -9.51 3.95 -10.62
N TRP A 43 -9.02 3.05 -9.77
CA TRP A 43 -9.54 2.88 -8.44
C TRP A 43 -8.93 3.96 -7.54
N ASP A 44 -9.81 4.78 -6.95
CA ASP A 44 -9.46 5.75 -5.92
C ASP A 44 -9.16 5.03 -4.59
N PHE A 45 -7.95 5.24 -4.07
CA PHE A 45 -7.50 4.69 -2.79
C PHE A 45 -6.73 5.78 -2.04
N GLU A 46 -6.86 5.79 -0.70
CA GLU A 46 -6.14 6.74 0.15
C GLU A 46 -4.65 6.32 0.24
N GLU A 47 -3.77 7.11 -0.38
CA GLU A 47 -2.32 6.97 -0.26
C GLU A 47 -1.87 7.57 1.08
N HIS A 48 -1.08 6.82 1.85
CA HIS A 48 -0.55 7.26 3.14
C HIS A 48 0.86 7.83 2.97
N ASP A 49 0.94 9.11 2.58
CA ASP A 49 2.19 9.84 2.27
C ASP A 49 3.14 10.01 3.48
N ASP A 50 2.66 9.77 4.70
CA ASP A 50 3.32 10.08 5.96
C ASP A 50 4.54 9.19 6.30
N ILE A 51 4.89 8.23 5.42
CA ILE A 51 5.99 7.26 5.64
C ILE A 51 7.05 7.25 4.51
N HIS A 52 6.81 7.91 3.39
CA HIS A 52 7.68 7.82 2.21
C HIS A 52 8.96 8.69 2.31
N ASP A 53 8.97 9.66 3.23
CA ASP A 53 10.09 10.60 3.43
C ASP A 53 11.31 9.96 4.14
N HIS A 54 11.15 8.76 4.72
CA HIS A 54 12.24 8.10 5.46
C HIS A 54 13.08 7.11 4.62
N VAL A 55 12.65 6.80 3.39
CA VAL A 55 13.31 5.80 2.52
C VAL A 55 14.00 6.44 1.31
N HIS A 56 13.49 7.57 0.81
CA HIS A 56 14.19 8.34 -0.23
C HIS A 56 15.01 9.43 0.45
N GLY A 57 16.23 9.07 0.86
CA GLY A 57 17.24 10.04 1.22
C GLY A 57 17.33 11.09 0.11
N HIS A 58 16.99 12.33 0.45
CA HIS A 58 17.39 13.51 -0.31
C HIS A 58 18.91 13.43 -0.52
N GLU A 59 19.37 13.73 -1.74
CA GLU A 59 20.78 13.89 -2.09
C GLU A 59 21.59 14.69 -1.05
#